data_AF-A0A6C0KWR8-F1
#
_entry.id   AF-A0A6C0KWR8-F1
#
_cell.length_a   1.000
_cell.length_b   1.000
_cell.length_c   1.000
_cell.angle_alpha   90.00
_cell.angle_beta   90.00
_cell.angle_gamma   90.00
#
_symmetry.space_group_name_H-M   'P 1'
#
loop_
_entity.id
_entity.type
_entity.pdbx_description
1 polymer ?
#
loop_
_entity_poly.entity_id
_entity_poly.type
_entity_poly.pdbx_seq_one_letter_code
_entity_poly.pdbx_strand_id
1 'polypeptide(L)'
;MASIFTLENVADFSEKLNIDELYEKKRNYDLSKLALFNKILNRIHVRIKTVSRQKIDEQFCWFVVPEIIIGVPKYDQGSCIAYLMDKLTENGFVVRYTHPNALFICWNHWVPSYVRTELKKKTGIVVDEYGNKIVQEYEEGNVNLGKQQQPKSYEEMMFKTKDVNIQPSQKNQKKFTPINSYKPQGALIYNEDLLNSLENKFN
;
A
#
# COMPACT_ATOMS: atom_id res chain seq x y z
N MET A 1 -47.73 8.90 -7.20
CA MET A 1 -49.07 9.10 -6.61
C MET A 1 -50.03 8.30 -7.47
N ALA A 2 -50.52 7.17 -6.97
CA ALA A 2 -51.51 6.38 -7.70
C ALA A 2 -52.91 6.89 -7.33
N SER A 3 -53.69 7.27 -8.36
CA SER A 3 -55.07 7.69 -8.22
C SER A 3 -55.97 6.44 -8.33
N ILE A 4 -57.03 6.38 -7.51
CA ILE A 4 -58.02 5.31 -7.53
C ILE A 4 -58.73 5.12 -8.88
N PHE A 5 -58.60 6.09 -9.80
CA PHE A 5 -59.19 6.04 -11.15
C PHE A 5 -58.19 5.69 -12.27
N THR A 6 -56.90 5.57 -11.98
CA THR A 6 -55.93 5.00 -12.91
C THR A 6 -55.75 3.52 -12.56
N LEU A 7 -56.76 2.70 -12.82
CA LEU A 7 -56.57 1.25 -12.87
C LEU A 7 -55.53 0.98 -13.97
N GLU A 8 -54.31 0.78 -13.52
CA GLU A 8 -53.11 0.64 -14.33
C GLU A 8 -53.35 -0.43 -15.39
N ASN A 9 -53.06 -0.06 -16.63
CA ASN A 9 -53.33 -0.75 -17.89
C ASN A 9 -53.24 -2.29 -17.77
N VAL A 10 -54.38 -2.97 -17.63
CA VAL A 10 -54.49 -4.44 -17.41
C VAL A 10 -53.97 -5.25 -18.61
N ALA A 11 -53.70 -4.60 -19.75
CA ALA A 11 -53.21 -5.24 -20.97
C ALA A 11 -51.75 -5.76 -20.86
N ASP A 12 -50.95 -5.23 -19.92
CA ASP A 12 -49.53 -5.59 -19.72
C ASP A 12 -49.30 -6.39 -18.42
N PHE A 13 -50.36 -6.96 -17.84
CA PHE A 13 -50.28 -7.74 -16.61
C PHE A 13 -49.68 -9.12 -16.89
N SER A 14 -48.39 -9.29 -16.62
CA SER A 14 -47.77 -10.61 -16.46
C SER A 14 -47.95 -11.08 -15.01
N GLU A 15 -48.50 -12.28 -14.81
CA GLU A 15 -48.66 -12.90 -13.48
C GLU A 15 -47.31 -13.12 -12.76
N LYS A 16 -46.23 -13.27 -13.54
CA LYS A 16 -44.86 -13.38 -13.03
C LYS A 16 -44.09 -12.11 -13.34
N LEU A 17 -43.77 -11.35 -12.30
CA LEU A 17 -42.89 -10.19 -12.37
C LEU A 17 -41.43 -10.64 -12.26
N ASN A 18 -40.57 -10.15 -13.17
CA ASN A 18 -39.15 -10.39 -13.07
C ASN A 18 -38.55 -9.49 -11.97
N ILE A 19 -38.02 -10.11 -10.92
CA ILE A 19 -37.45 -9.41 -9.77
C ILE A 19 -36.22 -8.58 -10.19
N ASP A 20 -35.50 -8.99 -11.23
CA ASP A 20 -34.31 -8.28 -11.73
C ASP A 20 -34.67 -6.94 -12.38
N GLU A 21 -35.83 -6.82 -13.01
CA GLU A 21 -36.29 -5.58 -13.64
C GLU A 21 -36.47 -4.45 -12.62
N LEU A 22 -36.79 -4.81 -11.36
CA LEU A 22 -36.90 -3.86 -10.26
C LEU A 22 -35.58 -3.17 -9.93
N TYR A 23 -34.43 -3.79 -10.27
CA TYR A 23 -33.10 -3.26 -9.99
C TYR A 23 -32.49 -2.46 -11.14
N GLU A 24 -33.13 -2.40 -12.32
CA GLU A 24 -32.54 -1.70 -13.48
C GLU A 24 -32.31 -0.22 -13.21
N LYS A 25 -33.22 0.45 -12.50
CA LYS A 25 -33.07 1.87 -12.13
C LYS A 25 -31.83 2.09 -11.26
N LYS A 26 -31.59 1.19 -10.29
CA LYS A 26 -30.40 1.22 -9.43
C LYS A 26 -29.14 0.96 -10.23
N ARG A 27 -29.14 -0.07 -11.10
CA ARG A 27 -28.03 -0.37 -12.00
C ARG A 27 -27.65 0.85 -12.85
N ASN A 28 -28.63 1.50 -13.47
CA ASN A 28 -28.41 2.67 -14.32
C ASN A 28 -27.85 3.86 -13.53
N TYR A 29 -28.30 4.04 -12.28
CA TYR A 29 -27.75 5.02 -11.36
C TYR A 29 -26.28 4.74 -11.02
N ASP A 30 -25.95 3.50 -10.67
CA ASP A 30 -24.58 3.08 -10.32
C ASP A 30 -23.63 3.21 -11.53
N LEU A 31 -24.08 2.82 -12.73
CA LEU A 31 -23.33 3.00 -13.97
C LEU A 31 -23.07 4.49 -14.27
N SER A 32 -24.06 5.35 -14.05
CA SER A 32 -23.92 6.80 -14.24
C SER A 32 -22.94 7.40 -13.23
N LYS A 33 -22.98 6.95 -11.97
CA LYS A 33 -22.02 7.33 -10.91
C LYS A 33 -20.59 6.92 -11.28
N LEU A 34 -20.40 5.70 -11.76
CA LEU A 34 -19.10 5.22 -12.22
C LEU A 34 -18.58 6.04 -13.41
N ALA A 35 -19.44 6.32 -14.39
CA ALA A 35 -19.08 7.14 -15.55
C ALA A 35 -18.63 8.56 -15.13
N LEU A 36 -19.29 9.15 -14.14
CA LEU A 36 -18.91 10.44 -13.56
C LEU A 36 -17.53 10.38 -12.90
N PHE A 37 -17.27 9.36 -12.08
CA PHE A 37 -16.00 9.20 -11.39
C PHE A 37 -14.84 9.03 -12.39
N ASN A 38 -15.06 8.24 -13.45
CA ASN A 38 -14.10 8.10 -14.56
C ASN A 38 -13.82 9.43 -15.28
N LYS A 39 -14.83 10.29 -15.45
CA LYS A 39 -14.61 11.63 -16.03
C LYS A 39 -13.71 12.49 -15.15
N ILE A 40 -13.88 12.46 -13.83
CA ILE A 40 -13.01 13.20 -12.91
C ILE A 40 -11.60 12.61 -12.90
N LEU A 41 -11.47 11.28 -12.89
CA LEU A 41 -10.18 10.60 -12.98
C LEU A 41 -9.41 11.03 -14.25
N ASN A 42 -10.10 11.10 -15.39
CA ASN A 42 -9.48 11.58 -16.63
C ASN A 42 -9.00 13.04 -16.52
N ARG A 43 -9.78 13.92 -15.85
CA ARG A 43 -9.34 15.31 -15.59
C ARG A 43 -8.06 15.35 -14.75
N ILE A 44 -7.95 14.48 -13.75
CA ILE A 44 -6.72 14.35 -12.94
C ILE A 44 -5.55 13.92 -13.81
N HIS A 45 -5.71 12.88 -14.64
CA HIS A 45 -4.65 12.41 -15.54
C HIS A 45 -4.20 13.51 -16.53
N VAL A 46 -5.14 14.27 -17.09
CA VAL A 46 -4.81 15.42 -17.94
C VAL A 46 -4.04 16.46 -17.15
N ARG A 47 -4.47 16.78 -15.92
CA ARG A 47 -3.79 17.75 -15.06
C ARG A 47 -2.36 17.32 -14.74
N ILE A 48 -2.15 16.06 -14.37
CA ILE A 48 -0.82 15.47 -14.12
C ILE A 48 0.08 15.64 -15.36
N LYS A 49 -0.41 15.25 -16.54
CA LYS A 49 0.32 15.40 -17.80
C LYS A 49 0.65 16.87 -18.10
N THR A 50 -0.27 17.78 -17.83
CA THR A 50 -0.04 19.22 -18.02
C THR A 50 1.04 19.73 -17.08
N VAL A 51 0.99 19.40 -15.79
CA VAL A 51 1.99 19.84 -14.80
C VAL A 51 3.38 19.29 -15.12
N SER A 52 3.48 18.00 -15.42
CA SER A 52 4.74 17.36 -15.82
C SER A 52 5.37 17.99 -17.06
N ARG A 53 4.58 18.56 -17.97
CA ARG A 53 5.10 19.28 -19.14
C ARG A 53 5.52 20.71 -18.82
N GLN A 54 4.86 21.36 -17.88
CA GLN A 54 5.13 22.75 -17.51
C GLN A 54 6.37 22.88 -16.64
N LYS A 55 6.59 21.93 -15.73
CA LYS A 55 7.70 21.96 -14.77
C LYS A 55 8.41 20.61 -14.78
N ILE A 56 9.71 20.66 -15.08
CA ILE A 56 10.56 19.46 -15.18
C ILE A 56 10.99 18.98 -13.78
N ASP A 57 11.20 19.92 -12.85
CA ASP A 57 11.73 19.64 -11.51
C ASP A 57 10.62 19.22 -10.51
N GLU A 58 9.37 19.64 -10.76
CA GLU A 58 8.24 19.33 -9.88
C GLU A 58 7.52 18.05 -10.35
N GLN A 59 7.66 16.98 -9.57
CA GLN A 59 7.04 15.67 -9.85
C GLN A 59 5.83 15.38 -8.94
N PHE A 60 5.04 16.44 -8.66
CA PHE A 60 3.82 16.37 -7.87
C PHE A 60 2.74 17.31 -8.42
N CYS A 61 1.50 17.10 -8.00
CA CYS A 61 0.34 17.87 -8.42
C CYS A 61 -0.70 17.96 -7.30
N TRP A 62 -1.24 19.16 -7.10
CA TRP A 62 -2.42 19.39 -6.28
C TRP A 62 -3.65 19.40 -7.18
N PHE A 63 -4.66 18.61 -6.80
CA PHE A 63 -5.94 18.57 -7.48
C PHE A 63 -7.08 18.81 -6.50
N VAL A 64 -7.88 19.84 -6.78
CA VAL A 64 -9.09 20.14 -6.00
C VAL A 64 -10.25 19.39 -6.62
N VAL A 65 -10.87 18.50 -5.85
CA VAL A 65 -12.05 17.75 -6.29
C VAL A 65 -13.27 18.66 -6.15
N PRO A 66 -14.04 18.91 -7.24
CA PRO A 66 -15.24 19.75 -7.18
C PRO A 66 -16.21 19.26 -6.11
N GLU A 67 -16.83 20.18 -5.37
CA GLU A 67 -17.86 19.84 -4.38
C GLU A 67 -19.23 19.58 -5.02
N ILE A 68 -19.47 20.20 -6.18
CA ILE A 68 -20.70 20.07 -6.96
C ILE A 68 -20.37 19.90 -8.44
N ILE A 69 -21.23 19.17 -9.16
CA ILE A 69 -21.14 18.98 -10.60
C ILE A 69 -22.47 19.39 -11.22
N ILE A 70 -22.41 20.41 -12.09
CA ILE A 70 -23.59 20.90 -12.81
C ILE A 70 -24.21 19.75 -13.62
N GLY A 71 -25.52 19.56 -13.47
CA GLY A 71 -26.28 18.53 -14.17
C GLY A 71 -26.33 17.17 -13.48
N VAL A 72 -25.67 16.99 -12.32
CA VAL A 72 -25.77 15.75 -11.53
C VAL A 72 -26.46 16.03 -10.20
N PRO A 73 -27.69 15.54 -9.98
CA PRO A 73 -28.35 15.67 -8.70
C PRO A 73 -27.66 14.77 -7.66
N LYS A 74 -27.49 15.28 -6.43
CA LYS A 74 -26.92 14.54 -5.28
C LYS A 74 -25.55 13.92 -5.57
N TYR A 75 -24.58 14.75 -5.93
CA TYR A 75 -23.19 14.31 -6.07
C TYR A 75 -22.58 13.96 -4.71
N ASP A 76 -22.07 12.74 -4.59
CA ASP A 76 -21.33 12.28 -3.42
C ASP A 76 -19.83 12.46 -3.65
N GLN A 77 -19.30 13.55 -3.08
CA GLN A 77 -17.90 13.90 -3.16
C GLN A 77 -17.01 12.89 -2.41
N GLY A 78 -17.45 12.40 -1.24
CA GLY A 78 -16.68 11.47 -0.41
C GLY A 78 -16.43 10.15 -1.12
N SER A 79 -17.49 9.56 -1.69
CA SER A 79 -17.36 8.36 -2.54
C SER A 79 -16.42 8.59 -3.73
N CYS A 80 -16.48 9.79 -4.34
CA CYS A 80 -15.62 10.11 -5.48
C CYS A 80 -14.16 10.19 -5.06
N ILE A 81 -13.87 10.86 -3.95
CA ILE A 81 -12.52 11.02 -3.40
C ILE A 81 -11.90 9.66 -3.09
N ALA A 82 -12.66 8.78 -2.41
CA ALA A 82 -12.22 7.41 -2.12
C ALA A 82 -11.89 6.63 -3.39
N TYR A 83 -12.82 6.64 -4.36
CA TYR A 83 -12.61 5.98 -5.66
C TYR A 83 -11.35 6.49 -6.39
N LEU A 84 -11.13 7.80 -6.38
CA LEU A 84 -9.96 8.41 -7.03
C LEU A 84 -8.65 8.02 -6.33
N MET A 85 -8.63 7.96 -5.00
CA MET A 85 -7.45 7.50 -4.26
C MET A 85 -7.12 6.06 -4.59
N ASP A 86 -8.11 5.17 -4.59
CA ASP A 86 -7.90 3.76 -4.89
C ASP A 86 -7.33 3.60 -6.32
N LYS A 87 -7.95 4.25 -7.31
CA LYS A 87 -7.49 4.16 -8.71
C LYS A 87 -6.13 4.80 -8.98
N LEU A 88 -5.79 5.89 -8.30
CA LEU A 88 -4.47 6.48 -8.43
C LEU A 88 -3.39 5.65 -7.72
N THR A 89 -3.73 5.03 -6.59
CA THR A 89 -2.82 4.13 -5.86
C THR A 89 -2.56 2.84 -6.65
N GLU A 90 -3.60 2.26 -7.26
CA GLU A 90 -3.47 1.12 -8.19
C GLU A 90 -2.52 1.44 -9.37
N ASN A 91 -2.52 2.70 -9.84
CA ASN A 91 -1.63 3.17 -10.90
C ASN A 91 -0.19 3.47 -10.43
N GLY A 92 0.13 3.27 -9.15
CA GLY A 92 1.47 3.50 -8.59
C GLY A 92 1.77 4.95 -8.19
N PHE A 93 0.77 5.83 -8.15
CA PHE A 93 0.94 7.19 -7.62
C PHE A 93 0.86 7.19 -6.09
N VAL A 94 1.65 8.04 -5.44
CA VAL A 94 1.49 8.32 -4.01
C VAL A 94 0.45 9.41 -3.86
N VAL A 95 -0.69 9.08 -3.26
CA VAL A 95 -1.81 10.01 -3.06
C VAL A 95 -2.05 10.26 -1.57
N ARG A 96 -2.27 11.53 -1.21
CA ARG A 96 -2.66 11.93 0.15
C ARG A 96 -3.85 12.89 0.10
N TYR A 97 -4.78 12.69 1.03
CA TYR A 97 -5.91 13.59 1.22
C TYR A 97 -5.52 14.79 2.08
N THR A 98 -5.98 15.96 1.69
CA THR A 98 -5.90 17.17 2.49
C THR A 98 -7.28 17.84 2.56
N HIS A 99 -7.73 18.11 3.78
CA HIS A 99 -9.02 18.75 4.03
C HIS A 99 -9.01 20.20 3.49
N PRO A 100 -10.07 20.69 2.82
CA PRO A 100 -11.41 20.08 2.68
C PRO A 100 -11.63 19.15 1.48
N ASN A 101 -10.97 19.37 0.34
CA ASN A 101 -11.28 18.66 -0.91
C ASN A 101 -10.06 18.51 -1.84
N ALA A 102 -8.85 18.69 -1.31
CA ALA A 102 -7.63 18.68 -2.09
C ALA A 102 -6.93 17.31 -2.00
N LEU A 103 -6.51 16.81 -3.15
CA LEU A 103 -5.68 15.63 -3.31
C LEU A 103 -4.26 16.04 -3.67
N PHE A 104 -3.31 15.59 -2.87
CA PHE A 104 -1.91 15.62 -3.20
C PHE A 104 -1.54 14.35 -3.96
N ILE A 105 -0.97 14.49 -5.15
CA ILE A 105 -0.57 13.38 -6.01
C ILE A 105 0.91 13.55 -6.35
N CYS A 106 1.72 12.53 -6.09
CA CYS A 106 3.16 12.54 -6.31
C CYS A 106 3.62 11.31 -7.10
N TRP A 107 4.60 11.50 -7.99
CA TRP A 107 5.28 10.44 -8.75
C TRP A 107 6.81 10.58 -8.71
N ASN A 108 7.34 11.34 -7.74
CA ASN A 108 8.79 11.55 -7.59
C ASN A 108 9.58 10.28 -7.27
N HIS A 109 8.92 9.24 -6.75
CA HIS A 109 9.53 7.95 -6.44
C HIS A 109 9.78 7.08 -7.67
N TRP A 110 9.24 7.44 -8.84
CA TRP A 110 9.30 6.62 -10.03
C TRP A 110 10.58 6.87 -10.83
N VAL A 111 11.37 5.81 -11.06
CA VAL A 111 12.61 5.89 -11.85
C VAL A 111 12.34 5.59 -13.33
N PRO A 112 12.55 6.55 -14.24
CA PRO A 112 12.30 6.35 -15.66
C PRO A 112 13.17 5.25 -16.29
N SER A 113 12.63 4.56 -17.29
CA SER A 113 13.32 3.46 -18.00
C SER A 113 14.66 3.88 -18.61
N TYR A 114 14.77 5.10 -19.13
CA TYR A 114 16.03 5.61 -19.69
C TYR A 114 17.14 5.69 -18.63
N VAL A 115 16.81 6.13 -17.41
CA VAL A 115 17.76 6.18 -16.28
C VAL A 115 18.17 4.77 -15.87
N ARG A 116 17.21 3.85 -15.77
CA ARG A 116 17.48 2.44 -15.42
C ARG A 116 18.40 1.77 -16.43
N THR A 117 18.20 2.03 -17.73
CA THR A 117 19.03 1.50 -18.82
C THR A 117 20.46 2.03 -18.74
N GLU A 118 20.62 3.33 -18.49
CA GLU A 118 21.94 3.95 -18.35
C GLU A 118 22.68 3.47 -17.08
N LEU A 119 21.96 3.30 -15.96
CA LEU A 119 22.51 2.72 -14.74
C LEU A 119 23.01 1.29 -14.98
N LYS A 120 22.21 0.47 -15.67
CA LYS A 120 22.60 -0.90 -16.01
C LYS A 120 23.86 -0.95 -16.88
N LYS A 121 23.98 -0.08 -17.89
CA LYS A 121 25.17 0.00 -18.75
C LYS A 121 26.42 0.41 -17.99
N LYS A 122 26.31 1.38 -17.08
CA LYS A 122 27.47 1.96 -16.37
C LYS A 122 27.92 1.13 -15.17
N THR A 123 26.98 0.58 -14.42
CA THR A 123 27.25 -0.08 -13.14
C THR A 123 27.03 -1.59 -13.16
N GLY A 124 26.39 -2.12 -14.21
CA GLY A 124 25.99 -3.53 -14.28
C GLY A 124 24.83 -3.91 -13.37
N ILE A 125 24.32 -2.97 -12.55
CA ILE A 125 23.26 -3.22 -11.57
C ILE A 125 21.90 -3.09 -12.25
N VAL A 126 21.03 -4.10 -12.08
CA VAL A 126 19.63 -4.05 -12.49
C VAL A 126 18.82 -3.43 -11.34
N VAL A 127 18.07 -2.38 -11.65
CA VAL A 127 17.30 -1.58 -10.67
C VAL A 127 15.82 -1.63 -11.03
N ASP A 128 14.97 -1.74 -10.02
CA ASP A 128 13.51 -1.74 -10.11
C ASP A 128 12.94 -0.32 -10.33
N GLU A 129 11.64 -0.23 -10.58
CA GLU A 129 10.87 1.00 -10.84
C GLU A 129 10.95 2.01 -9.68
N TYR A 130 11.13 1.49 -8.47
CA TYR A 130 11.25 2.26 -7.23
C TYR A 130 12.70 2.55 -6.82
N GLY A 131 13.69 2.16 -7.64
CA GLY A 131 15.11 2.39 -7.33
C GLY A 131 15.78 1.29 -6.50
N ASN A 132 15.08 0.20 -6.19
CA ASN A 132 15.63 -0.93 -5.44
C ASN A 132 16.51 -1.82 -6.35
N LYS A 133 17.64 -2.30 -5.85
CA LYS A 133 18.51 -3.22 -6.61
C LYS A 133 17.86 -4.60 -6.67
N ILE A 134 17.68 -5.12 -7.87
CA ILE A 134 17.24 -6.50 -8.08
C ILE A 134 18.49 -7.37 -8.04
N VAL A 135 18.73 -8.03 -6.90
CA VAL A 135 19.71 -9.11 -6.85
C VAL A 135 19.06 -10.29 -7.58
N GLN A 136 19.50 -10.55 -8.81
CA GLN A 136 19.18 -11.81 -9.47
C GLN A 136 19.98 -12.89 -8.78
N GLU A 137 19.43 -13.48 -7.72
CA GLU A 137 19.86 -14.80 -7.27
C GLU A 137 19.49 -15.78 -8.38
N TYR A 138 20.43 -15.99 -9.31
CA TYR A 138 20.46 -17.23 -10.06
C TYR A 138 20.83 -18.31 -9.04
N GLU A 139 19.90 -19.25 -8.81
CA GLU A 139 20.17 -20.47 -8.06
C GLU A 139 21.21 -21.31 -8.83
N GLU A 140 22.50 -21.05 -8.60
CA GLU A 140 23.56 -22.03 -8.75
C GLU A 140 24.11 -22.37 -7.36
N GLY A 141 24.09 -23.66 -7.05
CA GLY A 141 24.17 -24.22 -5.71
C GLY A 141 25.41 -23.84 -4.89
N ASN A 142 25.15 -23.70 -3.58
CA ASN A 142 26.07 -23.94 -2.47
C ASN A 142 27.41 -23.15 -2.45
N VAL A 143 27.36 -21.91 -1.96
CA VAL A 143 28.37 -21.40 -1.00
C VAL A 143 27.71 -20.44 -0.01
N ASN A 144 27.60 -20.88 1.25
CA ASN A 144 27.39 -20.11 2.49
C ASN A 144 26.85 -18.66 2.35
N LEU A 145 25.52 -18.51 2.41
CA LEU A 145 24.89 -17.21 2.68
C LEU A 145 25.16 -16.78 4.12
N GLY A 146 26.15 -15.91 4.28
CA GLY A 146 26.21 -14.98 5.41
C GLY A 146 24.91 -14.17 5.43
N LYS A 147 24.11 -14.38 6.48
CA LYS A 147 22.86 -13.65 6.75
C LYS A 147 23.13 -12.14 6.71
N GLN A 148 22.79 -11.48 5.60
CA GLN A 148 22.65 -10.03 5.57
C GLN A 148 21.34 -9.70 6.30
N GLN A 149 21.51 -9.12 7.47
CA GLN A 149 20.45 -8.76 8.39
C GLN A 149 19.70 -7.57 7.81
N GLN A 150 18.41 -7.75 7.52
CA GLN A 150 17.48 -6.63 7.55
C GLN A 150 17.63 -5.92 8.91
N PRO A 151 17.55 -4.58 8.99
CA PRO A 151 17.53 -3.91 10.27
C PRO A 151 16.26 -4.33 10.98
N LYS A 152 16.38 -5.27 11.93
CA LYS A 152 15.30 -5.64 12.83
C LYS A 152 14.79 -4.37 13.48
N SER A 153 13.50 -4.10 13.34
CA SER A 153 12.83 -3.02 14.06
C SER A 153 13.16 -3.15 15.55
N TYR A 154 13.35 -2.02 16.24
CA TYR A 154 13.71 -1.96 17.66
C TYR A 154 12.85 -2.88 18.54
N GLU A 155 11.57 -3.01 18.18
CA GLU A 155 10.58 -3.86 18.84
C GLU A 155 10.93 -5.37 18.80
N GLU A 156 11.53 -5.85 17.71
CA GLU A 156 11.83 -7.27 17.50
C GLU A 156 13.13 -7.71 18.21
N MET A 157 13.96 -6.75 18.63
CA MET A 157 15.11 -7.00 19.52
C MET A 157 14.71 -7.07 21.00
N MET A 158 13.67 -6.34 21.40
CA MET A 158 13.14 -6.33 22.77
C MET A 158 12.45 -7.65 23.14
N PHE A 159 11.72 -8.27 22.21
CA PHE A 159 10.93 -9.46 22.47
C PHE A 159 11.51 -10.70 21.80
N LYS A 160 12.68 -11.17 22.26
CA LYS A 160 13.15 -12.54 21.95
C LYS A 160 12.33 -13.57 22.74
N THR A 161 11.13 -13.90 22.26
CA THR A 161 10.43 -15.12 22.70
C THR A 161 11.18 -16.32 22.13
N LYS A 162 11.93 -17.04 22.98
CA LYS A 162 12.52 -18.32 22.59
C LYS A 162 11.39 -19.33 22.37
N ASP A 163 11.27 -19.86 21.16
CA ASP A 163 10.60 -21.13 20.92
C ASP A 163 11.28 -22.21 21.77
N VAL A 164 10.54 -22.71 22.75
CA VAL A 164 11.00 -23.75 23.67
C VAL A 164 10.86 -25.10 22.96
N ASN A 165 11.92 -25.55 22.30
CA ASN A 165 12.03 -26.95 21.90
C ASN A 165 12.50 -27.77 23.10
N ILE A 166 11.57 -28.40 23.81
CA ILE A 166 11.82 -29.25 24.97
C ILE A 166 12.38 -30.59 24.47
N GLN A 167 13.69 -30.77 24.51
CA GLN A 167 14.30 -32.11 24.50
C GLN A 167 14.44 -32.60 25.96
N PRO A 168 14.08 -33.87 26.27
CA PRO A 168 14.09 -34.38 27.62
C PRO A 168 15.53 -34.53 28.15
N SER A 169 15.79 -33.85 29.26
CA SER A 169 17.07 -33.79 29.97
C SER A 169 17.48 -35.13 30.58
N GLN A 170 18.66 -35.63 30.20
CA GLN A 170 19.41 -36.59 31.01
C GLN A 170 19.98 -35.89 32.25
N LYS A 171 19.76 -36.49 33.42
CA LYS A 171 20.22 -36.02 34.74
C LYS A 171 21.75 -35.96 34.77
N ASN A 172 22.32 -34.77 34.61
CA ASN A 172 23.74 -34.50 34.86
C ASN A 172 23.91 -33.75 36.19
N GLN A 173 24.87 -34.25 36.98
CA GLN A 173 25.21 -33.81 38.33
C GLN A 173 25.55 -32.30 38.36
N LYS A 174 25.12 -31.59 39.40
CA LYS A 174 25.33 -30.14 39.56
C LYS A 174 26.84 -29.84 39.69
N LYS A 175 27.46 -29.36 38.61
CA LYS A 175 28.80 -28.75 38.65
C LYS A 175 28.65 -27.30 39.11
N PHE A 176 29.26 -26.94 40.23
CA PHE A 176 29.32 -25.56 40.69
C PHE A 176 30.34 -24.78 39.86
N THR A 177 29.93 -23.68 39.26
CA THR A 177 30.84 -22.73 38.60
C THR A 177 31.40 -21.76 39.64
N PRO A 178 32.70 -21.40 39.59
CA PRO A 178 33.25 -20.37 40.46
C PRO A 178 32.51 -19.04 40.26
N ILE A 179 32.37 -18.24 41.33
CA ILE A 179 31.53 -17.02 41.36
C ILE A 179 31.88 -16.05 40.23
N ASN A 180 33.17 -15.97 39.85
CA ASN A 180 33.65 -15.07 38.79
C ASN A 180 33.22 -15.49 37.36
N SER A 181 32.73 -16.71 37.14
CA SER A 181 32.27 -17.17 35.82
C SER A 181 30.75 -17.31 35.71
N TYR A 182 30.01 -16.75 36.67
CA TYR A 182 28.55 -16.77 36.66
C TYR A 182 28.00 -15.83 35.56
N LYS A 183 27.54 -16.41 34.45
CA LYS A 183 26.74 -15.70 33.44
C LYS A 183 25.25 -16.03 33.66
N PRO A 184 24.40 -15.04 34.02
CA PRO A 184 23.00 -15.32 34.31
C PRO A 184 22.28 -15.85 33.07
N GLN A 185 21.69 -17.04 33.18
CA GLN A 185 20.88 -17.63 32.11
C GLN A 185 19.46 -17.07 32.16
N GLY A 186 19.17 -16.10 31.30
CA GLY A 186 17.87 -15.47 31.14
C GLY A 186 17.95 -14.39 30.06
N ALA A 187 16.83 -14.01 29.46
CA ALA A 187 16.81 -12.87 28.53
C ALA A 187 16.83 -11.56 29.34
N LEU A 188 17.96 -11.24 29.98
CA LEU A 188 18.10 -10.00 30.74
C LEU A 188 18.22 -8.80 29.80
N ILE A 189 17.50 -7.73 30.16
CA ILE A 189 17.38 -6.48 29.39
C ILE A 189 18.74 -5.75 29.28
N TYR A 190 19.67 -6.00 30.20
CA TYR A 190 20.98 -5.33 30.30
C TYR A 190 22.16 -6.30 30.23
N ASN A 191 22.17 -7.19 29.25
CA ASN A 191 23.35 -8.03 29.01
C ASN A 191 24.49 -7.20 28.38
N GLU A 192 25.73 -7.46 28.81
CA GLU A 192 26.93 -6.82 28.25
C GLU A 192 27.02 -7.01 26.73
N ASP A 193 26.62 -8.18 26.22
CA ASP A 193 26.59 -8.45 24.78
C ASP A 193 25.68 -7.47 24.01
N LEU A 194 24.56 -7.04 24.62
CA LEU A 194 23.61 -6.08 24.04
C LEU A 194 24.18 -4.67 24.07
N LEU A 195 24.77 -4.27 25.20
CA LEU A 195 25.41 -2.95 25.34
C LEU A 195 26.57 -2.78 24.36
N ASN A 196 27.42 -3.81 24.20
CA ASN A 196 28.52 -3.80 23.24
C ASN A 196 28.00 -3.69 21.79
N SER A 197 26.87 -4.32 21.46
CA SER A 197 26.27 -4.17 20.13
C SER A 197 25.69 -2.77 19.87
N LEU A 198 25.22 -2.09 20.92
CA LEU A 198 24.73 -0.71 20.80
C LEU A 198 25.91 0.25 20.61
N GLU A 199 26.98 0.09 21.37
CA GLU A 199 28.20 0.89 21.26
C GLU A 199 28.80 0.83 19.85
N ASN A 200 28.92 -0.36 19.27
CA ASN A 200 29.40 -0.57 17.90
C ASN A 200 28.52 0.06 16.81
N LYS A 201 27.31 0.53 17.15
CA LYS A 201 26.41 1.22 16.22
C LYS A 201 26.46 2.74 16.37
N PHE A 202 26.96 3.24 17.51
CA PHE A 202 27.12 4.67 17.76
C PHE A 202 28.52 5.19 17.39
N ASN A 203 29.53 4.33 17.33
CA ASN A 203 30.79 4.57 16.61
C ASN A 203 30.65 4.27 15.12
#